data_AF-A0AB34FYP1-F1
#
_entry.id   AF-A0AB34FYP1-F1
#
_cell.length_a   1.000
_cell.length_b   1.000
_cell.length_c   1.000
_cell.angle_alpha   90.00
_cell.angle_beta   90.00
_cell.angle_gamma   90.00
#
_symmetry.space_group_name_H-M   'P 1'
#
loop_
_entity.id
_entity.type
_entity.pdbx_description
1 polymer ?
#
loop_
_entity_poly.entity_id
_entity_poly.type
_entity_poly.pdbx_seq_one_letter_code
_entity_poly.pdbx_strand_id
1 'polypeptide(L)'
;MVVATRPPANAFVAWARKIYNPMGFAKGYNFVLWFIFGGALVGFALARFMYLNIPGIFCGGGANGASPGECYYYMKGRERIGLILHLAGILPAGILAVFQFLPVIRHKILIIHRVSGYIIILLSLVGIAGVLMIARHGLGGGLEVQSAAGIGSIIFVTCKAIAFYNIKVLQIEQHRAWMLRAWVIAGFIITMRIIGIIMAKIIGRPGCEYYVARPCYIVDSMFHGNQTRVEELYPACAAWYSGADADVHVPIRADMTSGRPDQIASSFNNSFGAAGFLALILHAVAAEVYLHLTPRESERLRRVSYQRQLEAGMRDPGNAGLTAQRVGDAEPWFPDEPRPAGGTSASSVAEQHTTAKAGDWPGASP
;
A
#
# COMPACT_ATOMS: atom_id res chain seq x y z
N MET A 1 -2.48 21.40 -23.18
CA MET A 1 -1.23 20.64 -23.42
C MET A 1 -0.25 21.13 -22.36
N VAL A 2 0.63 20.28 -21.80
CA VAL A 2 1.60 20.79 -20.83
C VAL A 2 2.58 21.71 -21.58
N VAL A 3 2.62 22.98 -21.20
CA VAL A 3 3.54 23.96 -21.79
C VAL A 3 4.91 23.72 -21.14
N ALA A 4 5.86 23.20 -21.92
CA ALA A 4 7.23 23.07 -21.44
C ALA A 4 7.83 24.47 -21.26
N THR A 5 8.16 24.84 -20.02
CA THR A 5 8.69 26.17 -19.68
C THR A 5 10.16 26.36 -20.05
N ARG A 6 10.83 25.33 -20.59
CA ARG A 6 12.25 25.34 -20.96
C ARG A 6 12.50 24.49 -22.22
N PRO A 7 13.46 24.86 -23.09
CA PRO A 7 13.87 24.04 -24.23
C PRO A 7 14.41 22.66 -23.76
N PRO A 8 14.39 21.63 -24.62
CA PRO A 8 14.95 20.33 -24.27
C PRO A 8 16.47 20.43 -24.13
N ALA A 9 17.03 19.80 -23.09
CA ALA A 9 18.47 19.86 -22.83
C ALA A 9 19.31 19.11 -23.88
N ASN A 10 18.73 18.09 -24.51
CA ASN A 10 19.36 17.30 -25.58
C ASN A 10 18.29 16.56 -26.42
N ALA A 11 18.72 15.88 -27.49
CA ALA A 11 17.84 15.13 -28.39
C ALA A 11 17.05 14.01 -27.68
N PHE A 12 17.66 13.33 -26.71
CA PHE A 12 16.98 12.32 -25.89
C PHE A 12 15.82 12.92 -25.09
N VAL A 13 16.02 14.07 -24.44
CA VAL A 13 14.97 14.80 -23.71
C VAL A 13 13.87 15.28 -24.67
N ALA A 14 14.23 15.73 -25.87
CA ALA A 14 13.26 16.13 -26.89
C ALA A 14 12.38 14.93 -27.34
N TRP A 15 12.98 13.77 -27.55
CA TRP A 15 12.25 12.53 -27.87
C TRP A 15 11.39 12.05 -26.69
N ALA A 16 11.95 12.00 -25.48
CA ALA A 16 11.23 11.58 -24.28
C ALA A 16 9.99 12.46 -24.01
N ARG A 17 10.09 13.78 -24.26
CA ARG A 17 8.96 14.72 -24.18
C ARG A 17 7.80 14.33 -25.10
N LYS A 18 8.06 13.74 -26.28
CA LYS A 18 7.00 13.25 -27.19
C LYS A 18 6.21 12.08 -26.59
N ILE A 19 6.80 11.33 -25.66
CA ILE A 19 6.15 10.20 -24.99
C ILE A 19 5.34 10.70 -23.79
N TYR A 20 5.94 11.47 -22.87
CA TYR A 20 5.28 11.78 -21.60
C TYR A 20 4.38 13.02 -21.60
N ASN A 21 4.57 13.97 -22.53
CA ASN A 21 3.71 15.17 -22.60
C ASN A 21 2.27 14.86 -23.04
N PRO A 22 1.99 13.94 -24.00
CA PRO A 22 0.63 13.52 -24.33
C PRO A 22 -0.14 12.93 -23.15
N MET A 23 0.56 12.20 -22.26
CA MET A 23 0.01 11.69 -21.00
C MET A 23 -0.17 12.79 -19.93
N GLY A 24 0.29 14.00 -20.21
CA GLY A 24 0.13 15.19 -19.38
C GLY A 24 1.18 15.36 -18.29
N PHE A 25 2.29 14.62 -18.32
CA PHE A 25 3.39 14.84 -17.38
C PHE A 25 4.22 16.06 -17.80
N ALA A 26 4.50 16.96 -16.85
CA ALA A 26 5.38 18.10 -17.08
C ALA A 26 6.86 17.80 -16.88
N LYS A 27 7.16 16.77 -16.08
CA LYS A 27 8.52 16.40 -15.68
C LYS A 27 8.73 14.92 -15.94
N GLY A 28 9.83 14.57 -16.59
CA GLY A 28 10.16 13.19 -16.96
C GLY A 28 10.25 12.25 -15.75
N TYR A 29 10.79 12.69 -14.62
CA TYR A 29 10.88 11.83 -13.43
C TYR A 29 9.51 11.39 -12.89
N ASN A 30 8.47 12.25 -12.97
CA ASN A 30 7.12 11.87 -12.55
C ASN A 30 6.56 10.76 -13.45
N PHE A 31 6.87 10.82 -14.75
CA PHE A 31 6.51 9.77 -15.69
C PHE A 31 7.25 8.47 -15.38
N VAL A 32 8.56 8.52 -15.13
CA VAL A 32 9.35 7.33 -14.78
C VAL A 32 8.84 6.67 -13.50
N LEU A 33 8.54 7.45 -12.45
CA LEU A 33 7.96 6.93 -11.22
C LEU A 33 6.59 6.28 -11.47
N TRP A 34 5.72 6.96 -12.22
CA TRP A 34 4.41 6.40 -12.57
C TRP A 34 4.53 5.12 -13.40
N PHE A 35 5.46 5.07 -14.36
CA PHE A 35 5.67 3.90 -15.20
C PHE A 35 6.21 2.71 -14.41
N ILE A 36 7.21 2.91 -13.55
CA ILE A 36 7.80 1.83 -12.75
C ILE A 36 6.79 1.33 -11.71
N PHE A 37 6.26 2.21 -10.86
CA PHE A 37 5.40 1.79 -9.75
C PHE A 37 3.98 1.45 -10.22
N GLY A 38 3.41 2.24 -11.12
CA GLY A 38 2.11 1.94 -11.73
C GLY A 38 2.17 0.72 -12.65
N GLY A 39 3.23 0.59 -13.44
CA GLY A 39 3.47 -0.60 -14.27
C GLY A 39 3.65 -1.86 -13.43
N ALA A 40 4.42 -1.79 -12.34
CA ALA A 40 4.56 -2.91 -11.41
C ALA A 40 3.21 -3.31 -10.78
N LEU A 41 2.38 -2.35 -10.39
CA LEU A 41 1.05 -2.61 -9.83
C LEU A 41 0.11 -3.25 -10.85
N VAL A 42 0.07 -2.74 -12.09
CA VAL A 42 -0.74 -3.32 -13.18
C VAL A 42 -0.24 -4.70 -13.54
N GLY A 43 1.07 -4.88 -13.70
CA GLY A 43 1.68 -6.17 -14.02
C GLY A 43 1.40 -7.20 -12.93
N PHE A 44 1.53 -6.82 -11.66
CA PHE A 44 1.14 -7.67 -10.53
C PHE A 44 -0.35 -8.00 -10.57
N ALA A 45 -1.23 -7.02 -10.79
CA ALA A 45 -2.67 -7.27 -10.82
C ALA A 45 -3.04 -8.26 -11.94
N LEU A 46 -2.57 -8.03 -13.16
CA LEU A 46 -2.80 -8.91 -14.32
C LEU A 46 -2.27 -10.32 -14.09
N ALA A 47 -1.06 -10.45 -13.53
CA ALA A 47 -0.47 -11.75 -13.22
C ALA A 47 -1.25 -12.53 -12.15
N ARG A 48 -2.07 -11.86 -11.33
CA ARG A 48 -2.83 -12.51 -10.24
C ARG A 48 -4.32 -12.66 -10.54
N PHE A 49 -4.83 -12.09 -11.63
CA PHE A 49 -6.24 -12.25 -12.05
C PHE A 49 -6.63 -13.71 -12.25
N MET A 50 -5.71 -14.54 -12.74
CA MET A 50 -5.94 -15.98 -12.91
C MET A 50 -6.30 -16.71 -11.61
N TYR A 51 -5.95 -16.17 -10.44
CA TYR A 51 -6.27 -16.77 -9.15
C TYR A 51 -7.74 -16.68 -8.74
N LEU A 52 -8.57 -15.93 -9.48
CA LEU A 52 -10.02 -16.00 -9.34
C LEU A 52 -10.56 -17.40 -9.69
N ASN A 53 -9.86 -18.14 -10.55
CA ASN A 53 -10.11 -19.57 -10.72
C ASN A 53 -9.44 -20.34 -9.57
N ILE A 54 -10.12 -20.36 -8.41
CA ILE A 54 -9.58 -20.97 -7.19
C ILE A 54 -9.31 -22.47 -7.39
N PRO A 55 -10.27 -23.31 -7.81
CA PRO A 55 -10.02 -24.75 -7.90
C PRO A 55 -9.00 -25.13 -8.97
N GLY A 56 -9.03 -24.46 -10.13
CA GLY A 56 -8.23 -24.86 -11.28
C GLY A 56 -6.83 -24.26 -11.34
N ILE A 57 -6.63 -23.06 -10.78
CA ILE A 57 -5.34 -22.35 -10.88
C ILE A 57 -4.73 -22.11 -9.51
N PHE A 58 -5.46 -21.46 -8.59
CA PHE A 58 -4.89 -21.15 -7.28
C PHE A 58 -4.62 -22.41 -6.45
N CYS A 59 -5.54 -23.37 -6.49
CA CYS A 59 -5.47 -24.66 -5.81
C CYS A 59 -5.25 -25.85 -6.77
N GLY A 60 -4.92 -25.59 -8.04
CA GLY A 60 -4.72 -26.63 -9.06
C GLY A 60 -3.43 -27.44 -8.92
N GLY A 61 -2.57 -27.11 -7.94
CA GLY A 61 -1.25 -27.72 -7.76
C GLY A 61 -0.19 -27.09 -8.68
N GLY A 62 1.00 -26.83 -8.13
CA GLY A 62 2.15 -26.29 -8.87
C GLY A 62 2.83 -25.09 -8.22
N ALA A 63 4.00 -24.70 -8.75
CA ALA A 63 4.85 -23.65 -8.18
C ALA A 63 4.23 -22.24 -8.20
N ASN A 64 3.19 -22.04 -9.01
CA ASN A 64 2.51 -20.75 -9.18
C ASN A 64 1.14 -20.70 -8.48
N GLY A 65 0.85 -21.59 -7.53
CA GLY A 65 -0.40 -21.65 -6.79
C GLY A 65 -0.30 -21.14 -5.34
N ALA A 66 -1.26 -21.57 -4.52
CA ALA A 66 -1.25 -21.36 -3.08
C ALA A 66 -0.07 -22.10 -2.41
N SER A 67 0.34 -21.65 -1.22
CA SER A 67 1.30 -22.39 -0.42
C SER A 67 0.69 -23.75 -0.02
N PRO A 68 1.51 -24.83 0.09
CA PRO A 68 1.00 -26.13 0.53
C PRO A 68 0.16 -26.02 1.81
N GLY A 69 -0.98 -26.71 1.85
CA GLY A 69 -1.93 -26.72 2.97
C GLY A 69 -2.95 -25.58 2.99
N GLU A 70 -2.72 -24.45 2.30
CA GLU A 70 -3.67 -23.32 2.34
C GLU A 70 -5.03 -23.64 1.71
N CYS A 71 -5.03 -24.47 0.65
CA CYS A 71 -6.23 -24.84 -0.06
C CYS A 71 -7.20 -25.70 0.77
N TYR A 72 -6.76 -26.25 1.91
CA TYR A 72 -7.67 -26.87 2.87
C TYR A 72 -8.78 -25.90 3.31
N TYR A 73 -8.41 -24.62 3.53
CA TYR A 73 -9.34 -23.56 3.93
C TYR A 73 -9.99 -22.89 2.73
N TYR A 74 -9.21 -22.49 1.71
CA TYR A 74 -9.73 -21.69 0.59
C TYR A 74 -10.70 -22.41 -0.33
N MET A 75 -10.83 -23.72 -0.22
CA MET A 75 -11.84 -24.49 -0.94
C MET A 75 -13.20 -24.52 -0.22
N LYS A 76 -13.29 -24.00 1.02
CA LYS A 76 -14.46 -24.15 1.90
C LYS A 76 -14.97 -22.79 2.41
N GLY A 77 -16.29 -22.72 2.61
CA GLY A 77 -16.98 -21.73 3.45
C GLY A 77 -16.52 -20.27 3.32
N ARG A 78 -16.20 -19.68 4.48
CA ARG A 78 -15.90 -18.25 4.66
C ARG A 78 -14.63 -17.83 3.94
N GLU A 79 -13.58 -18.64 4.01
CA GLU A 79 -12.25 -18.33 3.49
C GLU A 79 -12.26 -18.28 1.96
N ARG A 80 -13.03 -19.17 1.32
CA ARG A 80 -13.25 -19.11 -0.13
C ARG A 80 -13.89 -17.80 -0.55
N ILE A 81 -14.97 -17.40 0.13
CA ILE A 81 -15.66 -16.13 -0.14
C ILE A 81 -14.71 -14.96 0.09
N GLY A 82 -13.98 -14.97 1.21
CA GLY A 82 -12.99 -13.95 1.54
C GLY A 82 -11.93 -13.79 0.47
N LEU A 83 -11.39 -14.90 -0.06
CA LEU A 83 -10.40 -14.88 -1.13
C LEU A 83 -10.96 -14.29 -2.43
N ILE A 84 -12.21 -14.65 -2.80
CA ILE A 84 -12.89 -14.08 -3.97
C ILE A 84 -13.07 -12.57 -3.80
N LEU A 85 -13.63 -12.13 -2.66
CA LEU A 85 -13.85 -10.71 -2.39
C LEU A 85 -12.53 -9.93 -2.40
N HIS A 86 -11.48 -10.51 -1.82
CA HIS A 86 -10.14 -9.92 -1.83
C HIS A 86 -9.64 -9.69 -3.25
N LEU A 87 -9.58 -10.76 -4.06
CA LEU A 87 -9.03 -10.71 -5.42
C LEU A 87 -9.91 -9.88 -6.37
N ALA A 88 -11.23 -10.10 -6.36
CA ALA A 88 -12.18 -9.39 -7.21
C ALA A 88 -12.33 -7.90 -6.83
N GLY A 89 -12.00 -7.53 -5.59
CA GLY A 89 -11.92 -6.14 -5.17
C GLY A 89 -10.59 -5.49 -5.55
N ILE A 90 -9.48 -6.01 -5.00
CA ILE A 90 -8.20 -5.27 -5.02
C ILE A 90 -7.52 -5.27 -6.38
N LEU A 91 -7.64 -6.33 -7.18
CA LEU A 91 -6.98 -6.42 -8.49
C LEU A 91 -7.53 -5.38 -9.49
N PRO A 92 -8.85 -5.28 -9.73
CA PRO A 92 -9.38 -4.22 -10.58
C PRO A 92 -9.18 -2.83 -9.96
N ALA A 93 -9.29 -2.67 -8.63
CA ALA A 93 -9.01 -1.40 -7.98
C ALA A 93 -7.57 -0.92 -8.24
N GLY A 94 -6.58 -1.82 -8.17
CA GLY A 94 -5.17 -1.52 -8.44
C GLY A 94 -4.92 -1.08 -9.88
N ILE A 95 -5.55 -1.74 -10.86
CA ILE A 95 -5.46 -1.33 -12.26
C ILE A 95 -6.07 0.08 -12.44
N LEU A 96 -7.29 0.29 -11.95
CA LEU A 96 -7.99 1.57 -12.07
C LEU A 96 -7.27 2.70 -11.35
N ALA A 97 -6.58 2.41 -10.23
CA ALA A 97 -5.80 3.38 -9.48
C ALA A 97 -4.66 3.99 -10.28
N VAL A 98 -3.97 3.21 -11.11
CA VAL A 98 -2.86 3.72 -11.94
C VAL A 98 -3.33 4.80 -12.91
N PHE A 99 -4.54 4.67 -13.44
CA PHE A 99 -5.16 5.70 -14.27
C PHE A 99 -5.57 6.94 -13.47
N GLN A 100 -5.84 6.85 -12.16
CA GLN A 100 -6.11 8.05 -11.33
C GLN A 100 -4.91 9.00 -11.28
N PHE A 101 -3.70 8.46 -11.34
CA PHE A 101 -2.47 9.25 -11.26
C PHE A 101 -2.03 9.82 -12.62
N LEU A 102 -2.71 9.47 -13.72
CA LEU A 102 -2.44 10.05 -15.04
C LEU A 102 -2.89 11.51 -15.13
N PRO A 103 -1.98 12.45 -15.43
CA PRO A 103 -2.31 13.87 -15.51
C PRO A 103 -3.38 14.21 -16.54
N VAL A 104 -3.34 13.60 -17.71
CA VAL A 104 -4.31 13.89 -18.77
C VAL A 104 -5.75 13.64 -18.33
N ILE A 105 -6.00 12.61 -17.51
CA ILE A 105 -7.35 12.26 -17.04
C ILE A 105 -7.88 13.33 -16.09
N ARG A 106 -7.08 13.76 -15.09
CA ARG A 106 -7.49 14.80 -14.14
C ARG A 106 -7.63 16.19 -14.77
N HIS A 107 -6.89 16.49 -15.85
CA HIS A 107 -6.91 17.80 -16.50
C HIS A 107 -7.97 17.91 -17.60
N LYS A 108 -8.29 16.81 -18.31
CA LYS A 108 -9.19 16.84 -19.47
C LYS A 108 -10.49 16.08 -19.27
N ILE A 109 -10.52 15.03 -18.45
CA ILE A 109 -11.67 14.12 -18.34
C ILE A 109 -12.00 13.85 -16.86
N LEU A 110 -12.30 14.93 -16.15
CA LEU A 110 -12.52 14.91 -14.69
C LEU A 110 -13.69 13.99 -14.28
N ILE A 111 -14.71 13.83 -15.13
CA ILE A 111 -15.83 12.93 -14.85
C ILE A 111 -15.38 11.47 -14.72
N ILE A 112 -14.46 11.02 -15.59
CA ILE A 112 -13.90 9.66 -15.52
C ILE A 112 -13.15 9.51 -14.20
N HIS A 113 -12.29 10.46 -13.84
CA HIS A 113 -11.55 10.45 -12.57
C HIS A 113 -12.50 10.30 -11.36
N ARG A 114 -13.60 11.07 -11.33
CA ARG A 114 -14.58 11.01 -10.24
C ARG A 114 -15.29 9.65 -10.17
N VAL A 115 -15.88 9.19 -11.26
CA VAL A 115 -16.65 7.93 -11.30
C VAL A 115 -15.75 6.74 -10.96
N SER A 116 -14.60 6.64 -11.61
CA SER A 116 -13.63 5.58 -11.32
C SER A 116 -13.07 5.68 -9.89
N GLY A 117 -12.90 6.88 -9.34
CA GLY A 117 -12.54 7.08 -7.93
C GLY A 117 -13.53 6.45 -6.95
N TYR A 118 -14.84 6.60 -7.16
CA TYR A 118 -15.86 5.96 -6.32
C TYR A 118 -15.83 4.43 -6.46
N ILE A 119 -15.71 3.92 -7.69
CA ILE A 119 -15.58 2.48 -7.97
C ILE A 119 -14.35 1.91 -7.25
N ILE A 120 -13.21 2.61 -7.34
CA ILE A 120 -11.97 2.21 -6.68
C ILE A 120 -12.15 2.13 -5.16
N ILE A 121 -12.81 3.11 -4.54
CA ILE A 121 -13.07 3.09 -3.09
C ILE A 121 -13.94 1.89 -2.72
N LEU A 122 -15.05 1.67 -3.43
CA LEU A 122 -15.94 0.53 -3.20
C LEU A 122 -15.20 -0.80 -3.32
N LEU A 123 -14.48 -1.02 -4.43
CA LEU A 123 -13.69 -2.23 -4.67
C LEU A 123 -12.59 -2.42 -3.61
N SER A 124 -11.99 -1.33 -3.14
CA SER A 124 -11.00 -1.39 -2.06
C SER A 124 -11.63 -1.88 -0.75
N LEU A 125 -12.82 -1.39 -0.40
CA LEU A 125 -13.52 -1.81 0.82
C LEU A 125 -13.95 -3.29 0.75
N VAL A 126 -14.48 -3.72 -0.40
CA VAL A 126 -14.78 -5.13 -0.67
C VAL A 126 -13.51 -5.99 -0.55
N GLY A 127 -12.40 -5.53 -1.14
CA GLY A 127 -11.12 -6.20 -1.08
C GLY A 127 -10.59 -6.36 0.36
N ILE A 128 -10.73 -5.32 1.19
CA ILE A 128 -10.33 -5.35 2.61
C ILE A 128 -11.24 -6.25 3.44
N ALA A 129 -12.55 -6.24 3.21
CA ALA A 129 -13.45 -7.20 3.85
C ALA A 129 -13.00 -8.65 3.56
N GLY A 130 -12.61 -8.93 2.31
CA GLY A 130 -12.00 -10.19 1.92
C GLY A 130 -10.71 -10.53 2.70
N VAL A 131 -9.78 -9.57 2.85
CA VAL A 131 -8.55 -9.75 3.66
C VAL A 131 -8.90 -10.17 5.10
N LEU A 132 -9.82 -9.46 5.75
CA LEU A 132 -10.19 -9.74 7.13
C LEU A 132 -10.90 -11.10 7.29
N MET A 133 -11.54 -11.60 6.24
CA MET A 133 -12.14 -12.94 6.23
C MET A 133 -11.10 -14.05 6.14
N ILE A 134 -9.96 -13.82 5.46
CA ILE A 134 -8.91 -14.83 5.23
C ILE A 134 -7.72 -14.73 6.19
N ALA A 135 -7.52 -13.61 6.87
CA ALA A 135 -6.32 -13.31 7.65
C ALA A 135 -5.95 -14.41 8.68
N ARG A 136 -6.95 -15.06 9.27
CA ARG A 136 -6.77 -16.13 10.26
C ARG A 136 -6.00 -17.35 9.72
N HIS A 137 -6.08 -17.63 8.42
CA HIS A 137 -5.50 -18.84 7.82
C HIS A 137 -4.53 -18.55 6.68
N GLY A 138 -4.43 -17.30 6.22
CA GLY A 138 -3.56 -16.92 5.11
C GLY A 138 -2.08 -17.01 5.44
N LEU A 139 -1.31 -17.67 4.57
CA LEU A 139 0.14 -17.86 4.70
C LEU A 139 0.56 -18.35 6.08
N GLY A 140 -0.28 -19.20 6.67
CA GLY A 140 -0.01 -19.86 7.93
C GLY A 140 -0.76 -19.31 9.14
N GLY A 141 -1.37 -18.13 9.02
CA GLY A 141 -2.32 -17.61 10.00
C GLY A 141 -1.73 -17.11 11.32
N GLY A 142 -0.41 -17.01 11.44
CA GLY A 142 0.21 -16.53 12.68
C GLY A 142 -0.15 -15.07 12.99
N LEU A 143 0.01 -14.68 14.26
CA LEU A 143 -0.36 -13.35 14.74
C LEU A 143 0.44 -12.24 14.05
N GLU A 144 1.66 -12.54 13.63
CA GLU A 144 2.49 -11.66 12.81
C GLU A 144 1.88 -11.37 11.43
N VAL A 145 1.27 -12.37 10.78
CA VAL A 145 0.58 -12.19 9.49
C VAL A 145 -0.72 -11.41 9.70
N GLN A 146 -1.50 -11.81 10.72
CA GLN A 146 -2.77 -11.15 11.04
C GLN A 146 -2.57 -9.68 11.41
N SER A 147 -1.56 -9.37 12.23
CA SER A 147 -1.25 -8.00 12.63
C SER A 147 -0.73 -7.15 11.47
N ALA A 148 0.16 -7.67 10.63
CA ALA A 148 0.60 -6.96 9.43
C ALA A 148 -0.56 -6.67 8.46
N ALA A 149 -1.43 -7.66 8.21
CA ALA A 149 -2.62 -7.49 7.38
C ALA A 149 -3.63 -6.51 8.01
N GLY A 150 -3.83 -6.58 9.32
CA GLY A 150 -4.71 -5.69 10.08
C GLY A 150 -4.24 -4.24 10.04
N ILE A 151 -2.96 -3.99 10.35
CA ILE A 151 -2.36 -2.65 10.29
C ILE A 151 -2.41 -2.10 8.86
N GLY A 152 -2.02 -2.89 7.86
CA GLY A 152 -2.12 -2.50 6.45
C GLY A 152 -3.55 -2.13 6.05
N SER A 153 -4.54 -2.88 6.52
CA SER A 153 -5.97 -2.61 6.26
C SER A 153 -6.43 -1.31 6.92
N ILE A 154 -6.07 -1.09 8.20
CA ILE A 154 -6.40 0.13 8.95
C ILE A 154 -5.81 1.36 8.24
N ILE A 155 -4.53 1.31 7.86
CA ILE A 155 -3.86 2.41 7.16
C ILE A 155 -4.56 2.68 5.82
N PHE A 156 -4.83 1.64 5.03
CA PHE A 156 -5.42 1.79 3.70
C PHE A 156 -6.84 2.38 3.74
N VAL A 157 -7.68 1.89 4.66
CA VAL A 157 -9.05 2.41 4.84
C VAL A 157 -9.03 3.83 5.39
N THR A 158 -8.19 4.10 6.40
CA THR A 158 -8.06 5.44 6.99
C THR A 158 -7.60 6.46 5.96
N CYS A 159 -6.57 6.14 5.16
CA CYS A 159 -6.12 7.03 4.10
C CYS A 159 -7.24 7.36 3.10
N LYS A 160 -8.04 6.36 2.71
CA LYS A 160 -9.17 6.58 1.80
C LYS A 160 -10.28 7.42 2.44
N ALA A 161 -10.61 7.17 3.70
CA ALA A 161 -11.63 7.92 4.43
C ALA A 161 -11.23 9.40 4.55
N ILE A 162 -9.98 9.68 4.95
CA ILE A 162 -9.44 11.04 5.04
C ILE A 162 -9.39 11.70 3.65
N ALA A 163 -8.92 10.99 2.63
CA ALA A 163 -8.89 11.52 1.27
C ALA A 163 -10.29 11.83 0.73
N PHE A 164 -11.28 10.98 1.06
CA PHE A 164 -12.67 11.16 0.67
C PHE A 164 -13.30 12.36 1.38
N TYR A 165 -13.09 12.50 2.68
CA TYR A 165 -13.55 13.65 3.43
C TYR A 165 -12.99 14.95 2.85
N ASN A 166 -11.67 15.01 2.63
CA ASN A 166 -11.01 16.21 2.13
C ASN A 166 -11.50 16.61 0.72
N ILE A 167 -11.76 15.66 -0.19
CA ILE A 167 -12.29 16.03 -1.51
C ILE A 167 -13.72 16.55 -1.45
N LYS A 168 -14.54 16.09 -0.48
CA LYS A 168 -15.91 16.60 -0.27
C LYS A 168 -15.94 18.03 0.23
N VAL A 169 -14.92 18.46 0.98
CA VAL A 169 -14.75 19.86 1.40
C VAL A 169 -13.80 20.64 0.47
N LEU A 170 -13.56 20.13 -0.75
CA LEU A 170 -12.74 20.77 -1.77
C LEU A 170 -11.28 21.04 -1.37
N GLN A 171 -10.76 20.34 -0.35
CA GLN A 171 -9.34 20.30 -0.01
C GLN A 171 -8.59 19.30 -0.88
N ILE A 172 -8.27 19.73 -2.11
CA ILE A 172 -7.70 18.86 -3.15
C ILE A 172 -6.26 18.45 -2.81
N GLU A 173 -5.50 19.34 -2.17
CA GLU A 173 -4.13 19.06 -1.72
C GLU A 173 -4.08 17.85 -0.78
N GLN A 174 -4.89 17.87 0.28
CA GLN A 174 -4.99 16.78 1.23
C GLN A 174 -5.56 15.51 0.59
N HIS A 175 -6.58 15.64 -0.26
CA HIS A 175 -7.09 14.50 -1.02
C HIS A 175 -5.97 13.79 -1.79
N ARG A 176 -5.13 14.54 -2.51
CA ARG A 176 -3.98 13.99 -3.25
C ARG A 176 -3.01 13.31 -2.30
N ALA A 177 -2.62 13.98 -1.20
CA ALA A 177 -1.61 13.48 -0.28
C ALA A 177 -2.04 12.13 0.32
N TRP A 178 -3.29 12.03 0.77
CA TRP A 178 -3.83 10.80 1.36
C TRP A 178 -4.11 9.69 0.33
N MET A 179 -4.50 10.02 -0.91
CA MET A 179 -4.59 9.01 -1.98
C MET A 179 -3.22 8.46 -2.39
N LEU A 180 -2.18 9.30 -2.39
CA LEU A 180 -0.81 8.84 -2.62
C LEU A 180 -0.36 7.89 -1.51
N ARG A 181 -0.57 8.25 -0.24
CA ARG A 181 -0.29 7.35 0.90
C ARG A 181 -0.99 6.02 0.73
N ALA A 182 -2.29 6.02 0.44
CA ALA A 182 -3.07 4.79 0.28
C ALA A 182 -2.45 3.85 -0.76
N TRP A 183 -2.14 4.34 -1.96
CA TRP A 183 -1.69 3.49 -3.07
C TRP A 183 -0.19 3.17 -3.04
N VAL A 184 0.65 4.08 -2.55
CA VAL A 184 2.07 3.78 -2.31
C VAL A 184 2.17 2.72 -1.23
N ILE A 185 1.49 2.90 -0.10
CA ILE A 185 1.51 1.91 1.00
C ILE A 185 0.94 0.58 0.53
N ALA A 186 -0.19 0.54 -0.19
CA ALA A 186 -0.73 -0.71 -0.74
C ALA A 186 0.25 -1.49 -1.64
N GLY A 187 1.21 -0.81 -2.27
CA GLY A 187 2.30 -1.44 -3.02
C GLY A 187 3.17 -2.39 -2.19
N PHE A 188 3.12 -2.32 -0.86
CA PHE A 188 3.86 -3.21 0.04
C PHE A 188 3.59 -4.69 -0.24
N ILE A 189 2.41 -5.05 -0.76
CA ILE A 189 2.05 -6.44 -1.11
C ILE A 189 2.99 -7.04 -2.16
N ILE A 190 3.52 -6.21 -3.07
CA ILE A 190 4.48 -6.66 -4.09
C ILE A 190 5.85 -6.85 -3.43
N THR A 191 6.29 -5.85 -2.67
CA THR A 191 7.59 -5.83 -1.99
C THR A 191 7.71 -6.93 -0.94
N MET A 192 6.66 -7.16 -0.13
CA MET A 192 6.65 -8.21 0.89
C MET A 192 6.81 -9.60 0.28
N ARG A 193 6.34 -9.84 -0.96
CA ARG A 193 6.50 -11.14 -1.62
C ARG A 193 7.95 -11.36 -2.02
N ILE A 194 8.61 -10.32 -2.51
CA ILE A 194 10.04 -10.37 -2.85
C ILE A 194 10.87 -10.61 -1.58
N ILE A 195 10.63 -9.83 -0.53
CA ILE A 195 11.30 -9.98 0.77
C ILE A 195 11.01 -11.38 1.35
N GLY A 196 9.77 -11.82 1.33
CA GLY A 196 9.36 -13.13 1.86
C GLY A 196 10.04 -14.29 1.16
N ILE A 197 10.16 -14.28 -0.16
CA ILE A 197 10.90 -15.31 -0.91
C ILE A 197 12.39 -15.32 -0.51
N ILE A 198 13.01 -14.14 -0.37
CA ILE A 198 14.41 -14.03 0.05
C ILE A 198 14.58 -14.57 1.48
N MET A 199 13.71 -14.16 2.41
CA MET A 199 13.73 -14.61 3.81
C MET A 199 13.51 -16.12 3.90
N ALA A 200 12.52 -16.68 3.20
CA ALA A 200 12.25 -18.12 3.15
C ALA A 200 13.51 -18.91 2.70
N LYS A 201 14.21 -18.41 1.69
CA LYS A 201 15.47 -19.01 1.21
C LYS A 201 16.66 -18.85 2.16
N ILE A 202 16.63 -17.87 3.06
CA ILE A 202 17.67 -17.69 4.08
C ILE A 202 17.41 -18.64 5.25
N ILE A 203 16.19 -18.67 5.77
CA ILE A 203 15.84 -19.49 6.95
C ILE A 203 15.69 -20.97 6.62
N GLY A 204 15.40 -21.32 5.37
CA GLY A 204 15.25 -22.69 4.90
C GLY A 204 16.56 -23.33 4.44
N ARG A 205 17.72 -22.80 4.86
CA ARG A 205 19.04 -23.38 4.56
C ARG A 205 19.40 -24.49 5.56
N PRO A 206 20.26 -25.45 5.17
CA PRO A 206 20.79 -26.43 6.11
C PRO A 206 21.46 -25.74 7.31
N GLY A 207 21.16 -26.22 8.53
CA GLY A 207 21.70 -25.68 9.78
C GLY A 207 20.92 -24.53 10.40
N CYS A 208 19.83 -24.06 9.77
CA CYS A 208 18.93 -23.10 10.39
C CYS A 208 17.83 -23.80 11.23
N GLU A 209 17.47 -23.21 12.36
CA GLU A 209 16.57 -23.81 13.37
C GLU A 209 15.22 -23.07 13.47
N TYR A 210 14.56 -22.84 12.34
CA TYR A 210 13.22 -22.23 12.31
C TYR A 210 12.14 -23.30 12.18
N TYR A 211 11.09 -23.21 13.00
CA TYR A 211 10.00 -24.18 13.05
C TYR A 211 8.64 -23.48 13.11
N VAL A 212 7.61 -24.11 12.55
CA VAL A 212 6.21 -23.70 12.71
C VAL A 212 5.40 -24.88 13.21
N ALA A 213 4.62 -24.68 14.28
CA ALA A 213 3.65 -25.67 14.72
C ALA A 213 2.45 -25.72 13.76
N ARG A 214 2.07 -26.92 13.33
CA ARG A 214 0.97 -27.14 12.39
C ARG A 214 0.05 -28.25 12.87
N PRO A 215 -1.28 -28.10 12.72
CA PRO A 215 -2.20 -29.18 13.04
C PRO A 215 -2.09 -30.32 12.03
N CYS A 216 -2.24 -31.55 12.51
CA CYS A 216 -2.05 -32.76 11.69
C CYS A 216 -2.98 -32.84 10.47
N TYR A 217 -4.21 -32.35 10.54
CA TYR A 217 -5.13 -32.32 9.39
C TYR A 217 -4.62 -31.41 8.24
N ILE A 218 -3.85 -30.36 8.54
CA ILE A 218 -3.20 -29.54 7.51
C ILE A 218 -2.00 -30.27 6.92
N VAL A 219 -1.20 -30.93 7.76
CA VAL A 219 -0.06 -31.74 7.30
C VAL A 219 -0.55 -32.85 6.37
N ASP A 220 -1.60 -33.57 6.75
CA ASP A 220 -2.26 -34.56 5.91
C ASP A 220 -2.70 -33.99 4.55
N SER A 221 -3.31 -32.80 4.56
CA SER A 221 -3.70 -32.13 3.32
C SER A 221 -2.53 -31.76 2.41
N MET A 222 -1.35 -31.46 2.97
CA MET A 222 -0.13 -31.18 2.21
C MET A 222 0.43 -32.44 1.53
N PHE A 223 0.16 -33.63 2.10
CA PHE A 223 0.56 -34.93 1.58
C PHE A 223 -0.60 -35.66 0.88
N HIS A 224 -1.67 -34.95 0.51
CA HIS A 224 -2.82 -35.49 -0.21
C HIS A 224 -3.49 -36.69 0.47
N GLY A 225 -3.54 -36.72 1.81
CA GLY A 225 -4.17 -37.81 2.56
C GLY A 225 -3.30 -39.05 2.78
N ASN A 226 -1.98 -38.97 2.50
CA ASN A 226 -1.08 -40.11 2.67
C ASN A 226 -0.69 -40.32 4.15
N GLN A 227 -1.54 -41.04 4.87
CA GLN A 227 -1.37 -41.33 6.30
C GLN A 227 -0.01 -41.96 6.63
N THR A 228 0.39 -43.00 5.91
CA THR A 228 1.64 -43.72 6.16
C THR A 228 2.84 -42.76 6.11
N ARG A 229 2.85 -41.85 5.13
CA ARG A 229 3.93 -40.86 5.00
C ARG A 229 3.91 -39.83 6.13
N VAL A 230 2.73 -39.38 6.55
CA VAL A 230 2.58 -38.40 7.62
C VAL A 230 3.03 -39.00 8.96
N GLU A 231 2.61 -40.22 9.29
CA GLU A 231 3.00 -40.90 10.53
C GLU A 231 4.50 -41.26 10.57
N GLU A 232 5.10 -41.61 9.43
CA GLU A 232 6.56 -41.82 9.32
C GLU A 232 7.34 -40.55 9.67
N LEU A 233 6.88 -39.39 9.17
CA LEU A 233 7.54 -38.10 9.39
C LEU A 233 7.18 -37.46 10.73
N TYR A 234 5.96 -37.69 11.19
CA TYR A 234 5.32 -37.06 12.35
C TYR A 234 4.49 -38.08 13.14
N PRO A 235 5.13 -38.97 13.92
CA PRO A 235 4.43 -40.05 14.63
C PRO A 235 3.32 -39.58 15.57
N ALA A 236 3.42 -38.35 16.09
CA ALA A 236 2.39 -37.74 16.94
C ALA A 236 1.03 -37.64 16.22
N CYS A 237 0.99 -37.53 14.89
CA CYS A 237 -0.26 -37.46 14.14
C CYS A 237 -1.10 -38.74 14.17
N ALA A 238 -0.56 -39.87 14.64
CA ALA A 238 -1.33 -41.10 14.85
C ALA A 238 -2.50 -40.91 15.83
N ALA A 239 -2.35 -40.04 16.83
CA ALA A 239 -3.44 -39.70 17.76
C ALA A 239 -4.60 -38.97 17.06
N TRP A 240 -4.31 -38.20 16.01
CA TRP A 240 -5.33 -37.54 15.20
C TRP A 240 -6.05 -38.54 14.27
N TYR A 241 -5.32 -39.41 13.57
CA TYR A 241 -5.94 -40.43 12.70
C TYR A 241 -6.81 -41.43 13.48
N SER A 242 -6.37 -41.83 14.68
CA SER A 242 -7.15 -42.73 15.54
C SER A 242 -8.35 -42.07 16.21
N GLY A 243 -8.48 -40.73 16.13
CA GLY A 243 -9.52 -39.97 16.81
C GLY A 243 -9.30 -39.84 18.33
N ALA A 244 -8.14 -40.21 18.84
CA ALA A 244 -7.79 -40.08 20.26
C ALA A 244 -7.64 -38.61 20.69
N ASP A 245 -7.12 -37.76 19.79
CA ASP A 245 -7.03 -36.31 19.98
C ASP A 245 -7.23 -35.57 18.66
N ALA A 246 -8.21 -34.69 18.60
CA ALA A 246 -8.52 -33.92 17.39
C ALA A 246 -7.60 -32.69 17.20
N ASP A 247 -6.85 -32.26 18.22
CA ASP A 247 -6.10 -31.00 18.24
C ASP A 247 -4.57 -31.19 18.27
N VAL A 248 -4.10 -32.28 17.65
CA VAL A 248 -2.65 -32.58 17.59
C VAL A 248 -1.94 -31.61 16.66
N HIS A 249 -0.88 -30.97 17.20
CA HIS A 249 0.02 -30.10 16.47
C HIS A 249 1.45 -30.64 16.46
N VAL A 250 2.12 -30.50 15.31
CA VAL A 250 3.50 -30.96 15.12
C VAL A 250 4.41 -29.83 14.66
N PRO A 251 5.65 -29.74 15.17
CA PRO A 251 6.61 -28.73 14.74
C PRO A 251 7.23 -29.13 13.41
N ILE A 252 7.15 -28.23 12.43
CA ILE A 252 7.68 -28.45 11.08
C ILE A 252 8.82 -27.49 10.83
N ARG A 253 10.01 -28.03 10.58
CA ARG A 253 11.19 -27.25 10.24
C ARG A 253 11.01 -26.51 8.92
N ALA A 254 11.43 -25.26 8.86
CA ALA A 254 11.58 -24.51 7.62
C ALA A 254 12.75 -25.10 6.81
N ASP A 255 12.46 -25.55 5.58
CA ASP A 255 13.47 -26.05 4.64
C ASP A 255 13.00 -25.75 3.21
N MET A 256 13.88 -25.16 2.39
CA MET A 256 13.62 -24.84 0.99
C MET A 256 14.41 -25.76 0.03
N THR A 257 15.15 -26.72 0.55
CA THR A 257 16.11 -27.57 -0.18
C THR A 257 15.66 -29.01 -0.34
N SER A 258 14.89 -29.53 0.62
CA SER A 258 14.45 -30.93 0.66
C SER A 258 13.36 -31.28 -0.37
N GLY A 259 12.69 -30.27 -0.95
CA GLY A 259 11.53 -30.46 -1.83
C GLY A 259 10.25 -30.88 -1.09
N ARG A 260 10.26 -30.98 0.25
CA ARG A 260 9.10 -31.40 1.03
C ARG A 260 8.06 -30.28 1.14
N PRO A 261 6.77 -30.54 0.86
CA PRO A 261 5.73 -29.50 0.80
C PRO A 261 5.49 -28.81 2.14
N ASP A 262 5.55 -29.57 3.24
CA ASP A 262 5.35 -29.08 4.59
C ASP A 262 6.48 -28.15 5.06
N GLN A 263 7.74 -28.48 4.71
CA GLN A 263 8.90 -27.65 5.06
C GLN A 263 9.00 -26.38 4.21
N ILE A 264 8.61 -26.47 2.92
CA ILE A 264 8.48 -25.30 2.05
C ILE A 264 7.41 -24.35 2.60
N ALA A 265 6.23 -24.88 2.95
CA ALA A 265 5.18 -24.09 3.58
C ALA A 265 5.66 -23.43 4.87
N SER A 266 6.34 -24.17 5.76
CA SER A 266 6.92 -23.65 7.00
C SER A 266 7.88 -22.47 6.76
N SER A 267 8.70 -22.53 5.70
CA SER A 267 9.61 -21.45 5.31
C SER A 267 8.86 -20.19 4.87
N PHE A 268 7.79 -20.32 4.09
CA PHE A 268 6.96 -19.19 3.71
C PHE A 268 6.16 -18.64 4.89
N ASN A 269 5.64 -19.49 5.77
CA ASN A 269 4.84 -19.06 6.91
C ASN A 269 5.68 -18.24 7.91
N ASN A 270 6.89 -18.69 8.24
CA ASN A 270 7.82 -17.94 9.09
C ASN A 270 8.20 -16.56 8.52
N SER A 271 8.38 -16.48 7.20
CA SER A 271 8.90 -15.26 6.56
C SER A 271 7.83 -14.22 6.25
N PHE A 272 6.58 -14.62 6.05
CA PHE A 272 5.55 -13.75 5.44
C PHE A 272 5.18 -12.54 6.30
N GLY A 273 4.95 -12.73 7.60
CA GLY A 273 4.57 -11.62 8.49
C GLY A 273 5.69 -10.60 8.66
N ALA A 274 6.92 -11.07 8.92
CA ALA A 274 8.10 -10.20 9.04
C ALA A 274 8.37 -9.42 7.74
N ALA A 275 8.26 -10.08 6.59
CA ALA A 275 8.35 -9.42 5.29
C ALA A 275 7.26 -8.37 5.07
N GLY A 276 6.04 -8.64 5.57
CA GLY A 276 4.92 -7.70 5.57
C GLY A 276 5.24 -6.42 6.33
N PHE A 277 5.76 -6.53 7.56
CA PHE A 277 6.14 -5.36 8.37
C PHE A 277 7.27 -4.55 7.73
N LEU A 278 8.34 -5.22 7.27
CA LEU A 278 9.45 -4.53 6.59
C LEU A 278 8.96 -3.77 5.36
N ALA A 279 8.13 -4.39 4.53
CA ALA A 279 7.55 -3.75 3.36
C ALA A 279 6.62 -2.58 3.73
N LEU A 280 5.78 -2.73 4.76
CA LEU A 280 4.91 -1.65 5.23
C LEU A 280 5.71 -0.42 5.66
N ILE A 281 6.78 -0.61 6.44
CA ILE A 281 7.65 0.48 6.91
C ILE A 281 8.32 1.16 5.73
N LEU A 282 8.92 0.38 4.81
CA LEU A 282 9.57 0.91 3.61
C LEU A 282 8.62 1.79 2.78
N HIS A 283 7.40 1.33 2.59
CA HIS A 283 6.41 2.07 1.79
C HIS A 283 5.82 3.28 2.53
N ALA A 284 5.65 3.20 3.86
CA ALA A 284 5.22 4.34 4.67
C ALA A 284 6.27 5.46 4.61
N VAL A 285 7.54 5.13 4.83
CA VAL A 285 8.65 6.10 4.70
C VAL A 285 8.72 6.66 3.28
N ALA A 286 8.63 5.80 2.25
CA ALA A 286 8.68 6.26 0.86
C ALA A 286 7.54 7.22 0.51
N ALA A 287 6.33 6.99 1.02
CA ALA A 287 5.19 7.88 0.81
C ALA A 287 5.43 9.27 1.41
N GLU A 288 5.94 9.34 2.65
CA GLU A 288 6.26 10.62 3.29
C GLU A 288 7.41 11.33 2.58
N VAL A 289 8.51 10.62 2.29
CA VAL A 289 9.65 11.19 1.55
C VAL A 289 9.18 11.79 0.23
N TYR A 290 8.33 11.09 -0.54
CA TYR A 290 7.80 11.61 -1.79
C TYR A 290 6.97 12.90 -1.61
N LEU A 291 6.12 12.95 -0.58
CA LEU A 291 5.30 14.12 -0.30
C LEU A 291 6.16 15.31 0.14
N HIS A 292 7.14 15.09 1.01
CA HIS A 292 8.10 16.12 1.45
C HIS A 292 9.01 16.62 0.31
N LEU A 293 9.27 15.80 -0.70
CA LEU A 293 10.01 16.19 -1.91
C LEU A 293 9.15 16.89 -2.97
N THR A 294 7.83 17.01 -2.77
CA THR A 294 6.92 17.66 -3.74
C THR A 294 6.13 18.87 -3.20
N PRO A 295 6.74 19.78 -2.41
CA PRO A 295 6.01 20.86 -1.73
C PRO A 295 5.38 21.86 -2.70
N ARG A 296 6.02 22.11 -3.86
CA ARG A 296 5.48 23.00 -4.90
C ARG A 296 4.14 22.50 -5.46
N GLU A 297 3.96 21.20 -5.55
CA GLU A 297 2.70 20.63 -6.04
C GLU A 297 1.61 20.72 -4.97
N SER A 298 1.97 20.50 -3.70
CA SER A 298 1.04 20.72 -2.58
C SER A 298 0.56 22.17 -2.52
N GLU A 299 1.48 23.13 -2.55
CA GLU A 299 1.16 24.57 -2.53
C GLU A 299 0.30 24.99 -3.73
N ARG A 300 0.64 24.51 -4.94
CA ARG A 300 -0.18 24.76 -6.14
C ARG A 300 -1.60 24.25 -5.97
N LEU A 301 -1.79 23.05 -5.44
CA LEU A 301 -3.12 22.48 -5.21
C LEU A 301 -3.85 23.13 -4.04
N ARG A 302 -3.13 23.68 -3.07
CA ARG A 302 -3.72 24.46 -1.97
C ARG A 302 -4.35 25.75 -2.50
N ARG A 303 -3.69 26.45 -3.41
CA ARG A 303 -4.26 27.61 -4.12
C ARG A 303 -5.51 27.28 -4.92
N VAL A 304 -5.52 26.13 -5.61
CA VAL A 304 -6.73 25.65 -6.32
C VAL A 304 -7.86 25.31 -5.33
N SER A 305 -7.52 24.73 -4.17
CA SER A 305 -8.48 24.42 -3.12
C SER A 305 -9.11 25.71 -2.57
N TYR A 306 -8.29 26.72 -2.25
CA TYR A 306 -8.73 28.03 -1.82
C TYR A 306 -9.73 28.67 -2.79
N GLN A 307 -9.38 28.75 -4.08
CA GLN A 307 -10.26 29.32 -5.12
C GLN A 307 -11.61 28.59 -5.18
N ARG A 308 -11.60 27.26 -5.21
CA ARG A 308 -12.85 26.47 -5.28
C ARG A 308 -13.71 26.57 -4.03
N GLN A 309 -13.08 26.72 -2.87
CA GLN A 309 -13.79 26.88 -1.61
C GLN A 309 -14.41 28.26 -1.49
N LEU A 310 -13.74 29.31 -2.00
CA LEU A 310 -14.33 30.64 -2.16
C LEU A 310 -15.54 30.62 -3.10
N GLU A 311 -15.39 30.01 -4.29
CA GLU A 311 -16.48 29.85 -5.25
C GLU A 311 -17.68 29.09 -4.66
N ALA A 312 -17.43 28.15 -3.74
CA ALA A 312 -18.45 27.40 -3.02
C ALA A 312 -19.01 28.11 -1.77
N GLY A 313 -18.57 29.35 -1.48
CA GLY A 313 -19.03 30.11 -0.32
C GLY A 313 -18.64 29.52 1.03
N MET A 314 -17.53 28.78 1.11
CA MET A 314 -17.07 28.17 2.35
C MET A 314 -16.48 29.22 3.31
N ARG A 315 -16.74 29.04 4.61
CA ARG A 315 -16.36 30.01 5.66
C ARG A 315 -14.85 30.21 5.81
N ASP A 316 -14.04 29.17 5.59
CA ASP A 316 -12.59 29.20 5.80
C ASP A 316 -11.84 28.56 4.61
N PRO A 317 -11.77 29.26 3.47
CA PRO A 317 -11.10 28.80 2.26
C PRO A 317 -9.60 28.65 2.49
N GLY A 318 -9.02 27.62 1.89
CA GLY A 318 -7.61 27.29 2.08
C GLY A 318 -7.32 26.67 3.44
N ASN A 319 -8.26 26.53 4.38
CA ASN A 319 -8.02 25.92 5.69
C ASN A 319 -9.06 24.86 6.10
N ALA A 320 -10.15 24.67 5.36
CA ALA A 320 -11.13 23.59 5.59
C ALA A 320 -10.50 22.18 5.64
N GLY A 321 -11.29 21.14 5.93
CA GLY A 321 -10.84 19.74 5.88
C GLY A 321 -10.06 19.27 7.11
N LEU A 322 -9.23 18.24 6.92
CA LEU A 322 -8.35 17.68 7.96
C LEU A 322 -6.93 18.22 7.73
N THR A 323 -6.80 19.54 7.87
CA THR A 323 -5.55 20.28 7.70
C THR A 323 -4.97 20.64 9.06
N ALA A 324 -3.66 20.89 9.13
CA ALA A 324 -3.03 21.32 10.37
C ALA A 324 -3.61 22.66 10.87
N GLN A 325 -4.06 23.54 9.97
CA GLN A 325 -4.64 24.83 10.33
C GLN A 325 -6.01 24.73 11.02
N ARG A 326 -6.76 23.65 10.76
CA ARG A 326 -8.10 23.47 11.31
C ARG A 326 -8.14 22.51 12.49
N VAL A 327 -7.28 21.50 12.50
CA VAL A 327 -7.29 20.43 13.49
C VAL A 327 -6.08 20.49 14.42
N GLY A 328 -4.97 21.08 13.96
CA GLY A 328 -3.74 21.26 14.71
C GLY A 328 -3.53 22.70 15.16
N ASP A 329 -2.26 23.04 15.37
CA ASP A 329 -1.77 24.31 15.92
C ASP A 329 -1.04 25.18 14.87
N ALA A 330 -1.23 24.88 13.58
CA ALA A 330 -0.57 25.63 12.51
C ALA A 330 -1.29 26.97 12.25
N GLU A 331 -0.49 28.01 12.00
CA GLU A 331 -1.00 29.31 11.56
C GLU A 331 -1.90 29.18 10.31
N PRO A 332 -3.02 29.94 10.24
CA PRO A 332 -3.92 29.92 9.09
C PRO A 332 -3.15 30.17 7.79
N TRP A 333 -3.44 29.35 6.77
CA TRP A 333 -2.83 29.49 5.46
C TRP A 333 -3.60 30.53 4.65
N PHE A 334 -2.84 31.42 4.01
CA PHE A 334 -3.35 32.38 3.02
C PHE A 334 -2.50 32.30 1.76
N PRO A 335 -3.08 32.55 0.57
CA PRO A 335 -2.29 32.61 -0.64
C PRO A 335 -1.35 33.82 -0.57
N ASP A 336 -0.04 33.61 -0.72
CA ASP A 336 0.90 34.74 -0.85
C ASP A 336 0.43 35.67 -1.99
N GLU A 337 0.41 36.98 -1.74
CA GLU A 337 0.20 37.97 -2.79
C GLU A 337 1.23 37.75 -3.90
N PRO A 338 0.84 37.90 -5.18
CA PRO A 338 1.81 37.83 -6.26
C PRO A 338 2.84 38.94 -6.06
N ARG A 339 4.10 38.59 -5.76
CA ARG A 339 5.19 39.58 -5.86
C ARG A 339 5.15 40.15 -7.28
N PRO A 340 5.01 41.47 -7.47
CA PRO A 340 5.05 42.06 -8.79
C PRO A 340 6.37 41.69 -9.46
N ALA A 341 6.29 41.16 -10.68
CA ALA A 341 7.45 40.91 -11.51
C ALA A 341 8.03 42.27 -11.91
N GLY A 342 9.02 42.75 -11.13
CA GLY A 342 9.68 44.02 -11.37
C GLY A 342 9.46 45.00 -10.22
N GLY A 343 10.32 44.89 -9.21
CA GLY A 343 10.43 45.87 -8.14
C GLY A 343 11.82 45.73 -7.55
N THR A 344 12.76 46.50 -8.07
CA THR A 344 14.09 46.69 -7.49
C THR A 344 13.94 46.99 -6.00
N SER A 345 14.57 46.16 -5.16
CA SER A 345 14.74 46.44 -3.75
C SER A 345 15.63 47.68 -3.60
N ALA A 346 15.01 48.84 -3.41
CA ALA A 346 15.67 50.05 -2.99
C ALA A 346 14.68 50.94 -2.23
N SER A 347 14.60 50.76 -0.91
CA SER A 347 14.73 51.88 0.02
C SER A 347 14.92 51.37 1.45
N SER A 348 16.12 51.60 1.93
CA SER A 348 16.51 51.70 3.32
C SER A 348 15.87 52.90 4.05
N VAL A 349 15.99 52.87 5.39
CA VAL A 349 15.97 53.99 6.38
C VAL A 349 14.59 54.31 6.98
N ALA A 350 14.35 54.41 8.30
CA ALA A 350 15.17 54.32 9.51
C ALA A 350 14.33 53.94 10.74
N GLU A 351 15.06 53.49 11.78
CA GLU A 351 14.77 53.49 13.22
C GLU A 351 13.72 54.48 13.75
N GLN A 352 12.91 54.00 14.69
CA GLN A 352 12.80 54.65 16.00
C GLN A 352 12.58 53.63 17.13
N HIS A 353 13.48 53.74 18.11
CA HIS A 353 13.52 53.04 19.40
C HIS A 353 12.18 53.02 20.14
N THR A 354 11.90 51.91 20.84
CA THR A 354 11.57 51.96 22.27
C THR A 354 12.08 50.71 22.97
N THR A 355 12.84 50.96 24.02
CA THR A 355 13.50 50.05 24.95
C THR A 355 12.51 49.33 25.86
N ALA A 356 12.65 48.02 26.08
CA ALA A 356 12.41 47.39 27.38
C ALA A 356 12.95 45.94 27.46
N LYS A 357 14.08 45.81 28.16
CA LYS A 357 14.54 44.75 29.06
C LYS A 357 14.40 43.27 28.66
N ALA A 358 15.58 42.66 28.51
CA ALA A 358 15.86 41.26 28.79
C ALA A 358 15.48 40.89 30.24
N GLY A 359 14.94 39.68 30.40
CA GLY A 359 14.65 39.07 31.69
C GLY A 359 14.12 37.64 31.50
N ASP A 360 15.00 36.69 31.78
CA ASP A 360 14.75 35.34 32.32
C ASP A 360 13.90 34.32 31.57
N TRP A 361 14.61 33.35 30.99
CA TRP A 361 14.15 31.98 30.78
C TRP A 361 14.47 31.12 32.03
N PRO A 362 13.48 30.47 32.64
CA PRO A 362 13.65 29.17 33.28
C PRO A 362 12.91 28.13 32.42
N GLY A 363 13.53 27.07 31.91
CA GLY A 363 14.22 26.05 32.70
C GLY A 363 13.18 25.03 33.21
N ALA A 364 12.89 24.00 32.41
CA ALA A 364 12.19 22.80 32.89
C ALA A 364 12.39 21.59 31.94
N SER A 365 13.40 20.78 32.25
CA SER A 365 13.29 19.32 32.32
C SER A 365 13.70 18.96 33.76
N PRO A 366 13.23 17.85 34.36
CA PRO A 366 13.23 16.50 33.78
C PRO A 366 11.91 16.06 33.15
#